data_AF-A0A7C5IGH6-F1
#
_entry.id   AF-A0A7C5IGH6-F1
#
_cell.length_a   1.000
_cell.length_b   1.000
_cell.length_c   1.000
_cell.angle_alpha   90.00
_cell.angle_beta   90.00
_cell.angle_gamma   90.00
#
_symmetry.space_group_name_H-M   'P 1'
#
loop_
_entity.id
_entity.type
_entity.pdbx_description
1 polymer ?
#
loop_
_entity_poly.entity_id
_entity_poly.type
_entity_poly.pdbx_seq_one_letter_code
_entity_poly.pdbx_strand_id
1 'polypeptide(L)'
;MLRADNKAVKPLARTMSFFLLLAIIMVQALKADNKSAQNNLKDITIIEKKEKNSLGLTVIPIIYYTPETKMAFGAGSLFTYRFGLFFKNSRPSTLYFGAIYTQMKQYSFQLKPEIYLKNNTLFLTGNFLMERFPTNFWGLGPETTDSQKESFTPQTYFMEVGYQHKIIPGRHLYFGLKYHLERTLIKEKELGKLLDRNLVIGSNGGLLSGPGIIINYDSRDNIFFPADGLYLQLFGFWNDRTFGSDFNYLSFKADLRQYISVGQDQVLAWQAVFDTCVGDVPFYKMPKVGGDSLLR
;
A
#
# COMPACT_ATOMS: atom_id res chain seq x y z
N MET A 1 18.96 -34.79 -41.96
CA MET A 1 17.54 -35.18 -41.92
C MET A 1 17.18 -35.40 -40.47
N LEU A 2 16.00 -34.92 -40.03
CA LEU A 2 15.44 -34.90 -38.65
C LEU A 2 15.89 -33.71 -37.79
N ARG A 3 15.01 -33.00 -37.07
CA ARG A 3 13.56 -32.75 -37.12
C ARG A 3 13.36 -31.58 -36.14
N ALA A 4 12.67 -30.52 -36.55
CA ALA A 4 12.35 -29.39 -35.69
C ALA A 4 11.23 -29.77 -34.73
N ASP A 5 11.43 -29.57 -33.41
CA ASP A 5 10.36 -29.63 -32.42
C ASP A 5 9.98 -28.22 -31.98
N ASN A 6 8.82 -27.81 -32.48
CA ASN A 6 8.03 -26.64 -32.14
C ASN A 6 7.53 -26.78 -30.68
N LYS A 7 8.04 -25.96 -29.76
CA LYS A 7 7.38 -25.77 -28.45
C LYS A 7 6.44 -24.57 -28.53
N ALA A 8 5.17 -24.89 -28.34
CA ALA A 8 4.01 -24.01 -28.42
C ALA A 8 4.13 -22.76 -27.55
N VAL A 9 3.97 -21.60 -28.17
CA VAL A 9 3.72 -20.32 -27.53
C VAL A 9 2.20 -20.18 -27.34
N LYS A 10 1.71 -20.23 -26.08
CA LYS A 10 0.56 -19.48 -25.51
C LYS A 10 0.21 -19.99 -24.10
N PRO A 11 -0.35 -19.14 -23.19
CA PRO A 11 -1.44 -18.23 -23.53
C PRO A 11 -1.30 -16.79 -23.01
N LEU A 12 -1.08 -15.87 -23.95
CA LEU A 12 -1.47 -14.45 -23.86
C LEU A 12 -3.01 -14.28 -23.67
N ALA A 13 -3.79 -15.34 -23.89
CA ALA A 13 -5.25 -15.34 -23.80
C ALA A 13 -5.79 -15.29 -22.35
N ARG A 14 -5.04 -15.78 -21.36
CA ARG A 14 -5.47 -15.75 -19.95
C ARG A 14 -5.26 -14.36 -19.32
N THR A 15 -4.16 -13.68 -19.65
CA THR A 15 -3.93 -12.30 -19.22
C THR A 15 -4.90 -11.33 -19.91
N MET A 16 -5.19 -11.49 -21.20
CA MET A 16 -6.20 -10.68 -21.89
C MET A 16 -7.62 -10.86 -21.34
N SER A 17 -8.03 -12.08 -20.95
CA SER A 17 -9.34 -12.30 -20.30
C SER A 17 -9.47 -11.58 -18.96
N PHE A 18 -8.38 -11.50 -18.19
CA PHE A 18 -8.36 -10.78 -16.91
C PHE A 18 -8.49 -9.26 -17.10
N PHE A 19 -7.76 -8.68 -18.07
CA PHE A 19 -7.92 -7.26 -18.41
C PHE A 19 -9.33 -6.93 -18.93
N LEU A 20 -9.96 -7.85 -19.66
CA LEU A 20 -11.35 -7.69 -20.11
C LEU A 20 -12.33 -7.70 -18.93
N LEU A 21 -12.14 -8.60 -17.96
CA LEU A 21 -12.98 -8.67 -16.75
C LEU A 21 -12.82 -7.41 -15.89
N LEU A 22 -11.58 -6.93 -15.70
CA LEU A 22 -11.28 -5.70 -14.98
C LEU A 22 -11.87 -4.46 -15.67
N ALA A 23 -11.82 -4.41 -17.01
CA ALA A 23 -12.46 -3.36 -17.80
C ALA A 23 -13.98 -3.41 -17.68
N ILE A 24 -14.60 -4.60 -17.65
CA ILE A 24 -16.04 -4.76 -17.44
C ILE A 24 -16.45 -4.28 -16.04
N ILE A 25 -15.70 -4.63 -14.99
CA ILE A 25 -15.94 -4.14 -13.61
C ILE A 25 -15.80 -2.62 -13.56
N MET A 26 -14.77 -2.06 -14.22
CA MET A 26 -14.56 -0.61 -14.29
C MET A 26 -15.72 0.09 -15.02
N VAL A 27 -16.25 -0.48 -16.11
CA VAL A 27 -17.41 0.07 -16.84
C VAL A 27 -18.70 -0.01 -16.02
N GLN A 28 -18.89 -1.05 -15.19
CA GLN A 28 -20.06 -1.14 -14.31
C GLN A 28 -19.97 -0.16 -13.13
N ALA A 29 -18.79 0.03 -12.53
CA ALA A 29 -18.56 1.03 -11.49
C ALA A 29 -18.83 2.46 -12.01
N LEU A 30 -18.41 2.77 -13.24
CA LEU A 30 -18.69 4.06 -13.89
C LEU A 30 -20.19 4.30 -14.18
N LYS A 31 -21.01 3.24 -14.29
CA LYS A 31 -22.46 3.32 -14.51
C LYS A 31 -23.25 3.46 -13.20
N ALA A 32 -22.72 2.94 -12.08
CA ALA A 32 -23.36 3.03 -10.77
C ALA A 32 -23.35 4.47 -10.20
N ASP A 33 -22.32 5.27 -10.52
CA ASP A 33 -22.19 6.68 -10.11
C ASP A 33 -23.33 7.61 -10.62
N ASN A 34 -24.11 7.19 -11.63
CA ASN A 34 -25.14 8.06 -12.24
C ASN A 34 -26.54 7.97 -11.59
N LYS A 35 -26.76 7.13 -10.59
CA LYS A 35 -28.11 6.88 -10.02
C LYS A 35 -28.35 7.40 -8.59
N SER A 36 -27.35 7.92 -7.88
CA SER A 36 -27.49 8.32 -6.46
C SER A 36 -27.82 9.81 -6.23
N ALA A 37 -27.92 10.62 -7.30
CA ALA A 37 -28.13 12.06 -7.17
C ALA A 37 -29.60 12.48 -7.39
N GLN A 38 -30.52 11.99 -6.55
CA GLN A 38 -31.86 12.58 -6.38
C GLN A 38 -32.59 11.85 -5.26
N ASN A 39 -32.34 12.23 -4.01
CA ASN A 39 -33.33 12.29 -2.93
C ASN A 39 -32.65 12.80 -1.64
N ASN A 40 -33.38 13.60 -0.87
CA ASN A 40 -33.02 14.21 0.42
C ASN A 40 -32.44 15.64 0.36
N LEU A 41 -33.34 16.61 0.16
CA LEU A 41 -33.10 18.06 0.26
C LEU A 41 -33.99 18.72 1.34
N LYS A 42 -34.40 18.00 2.39
CA LYS A 42 -35.38 18.56 3.36
C LYS A 42 -34.97 18.66 4.82
N ASP A 43 -33.81 18.15 5.23
CA ASP A 43 -33.36 18.28 6.62
C ASP A 43 -32.04 19.04 6.71
N ILE A 44 -32.12 20.34 6.42
CA ILE A 44 -31.12 21.32 6.83
C ILE A 44 -31.85 22.25 7.79
N THR A 45 -31.55 22.17 9.09
CA THR A 45 -31.29 23.28 10.02
C THR A 45 -31.18 22.69 11.43
N ILE A 46 -30.19 23.15 12.21
CA ILE A 46 -29.82 22.75 13.58
C ILE A 46 -28.77 21.63 13.64
N ILE A 47 -27.52 21.96 13.29
CA ILE A 47 -26.29 21.91 14.12
C ILE A 47 -25.24 22.71 13.33
N GLU A 48 -25.42 24.02 13.26
CA GLU A 48 -24.40 24.93 12.72
C GLU A 48 -23.69 25.58 13.92
N LYS A 49 -22.81 24.84 14.59
CA LYS A 49 -21.95 25.41 15.64
C LYS A 49 -20.65 24.62 15.85
N LYS A 50 -19.67 24.94 15.01
CA LYS A 50 -18.25 25.26 15.31
C LYS A 50 -17.37 24.90 14.11
N GLU A 51 -17.53 25.60 12.99
CA GLU A 51 -16.54 25.61 11.90
C GLU A 51 -15.28 26.34 12.37
N LYS A 52 -14.44 25.64 13.15
CA LYS A 52 -13.10 26.10 13.50
C LYS A 52 -12.15 25.43 12.51
N ASN A 53 -11.35 26.21 11.79
CA ASN A 53 -10.20 25.73 11.01
C ASN A 53 -9.52 24.57 11.74
N SER A 54 -9.81 23.33 11.34
CA SER A 54 -9.65 22.17 12.22
C SER A 54 -8.24 21.60 12.11
N LEU A 55 -7.30 22.30 12.72
CA LEU A 55 -6.04 21.71 13.12
C LEU A 55 -6.34 20.64 14.18
N GLY A 56 -6.01 19.40 13.86
CA GLY A 56 -6.08 18.25 14.77
C GLY A 56 -4.68 17.72 15.01
N LEU A 57 -4.36 17.43 16.27
CA LEU A 57 -3.14 16.74 16.64
C LEU A 57 -3.51 15.63 17.62
N THR A 58 -3.22 14.40 17.25
CA THR A 58 -3.34 13.23 18.13
C THR A 58 -1.95 12.69 18.36
N VAL A 59 -1.56 12.51 19.63
CA VAL A 59 -0.27 11.91 20.02
C VAL A 59 -0.56 10.69 20.87
N ILE A 60 0.07 9.57 20.54
CA ILE A 60 -0.13 8.27 21.20
C ILE A 60 1.25 7.77 21.67
N PRO A 61 1.50 7.70 22.98
CA PRO A 61 2.70 7.06 23.48
C PRO A 61 2.65 5.56 23.21
N ILE A 62 3.80 4.98 22.88
CA ILE A 62 3.96 3.56 22.61
C ILE A 62 4.92 2.99 23.65
N ILE A 63 4.45 2.00 24.41
CA ILE A 63 5.28 1.20 25.29
C ILE A 63 4.85 -0.26 25.18
N TYR A 64 5.80 -1.17 24.98
CA TYR A 64 5.50 -2.59 24.94
C TYR A 64 6.73 -3.42 25.32
N TYR A 65 6.50 -4.71 25.56
CA TYR A 65 7.56 -5.68 25.81
C TYR A 65 7.33 -6.92 24.95
N THR A 66 8.38 -7.39 24.26
CA THR A 66 8.40 -8.73 23.67
C THR A 66 9.69 -9.47 24.03
N PRO A 67 9.72 -10.82 23.98
CA PRO A 67 10.96 -11.57 24.19
C PRO A 67 12.11 -11.13 23.27
N GLU A 68 11.80 -10.72 22.04
CA GLU A 68 12.72 -10.37 20.96
C GLU A 68 13.24 -8.93 21.05
N THR A 69 12.41 -7.96 21.47
CA THR A 69 12.79 -6.54 21.54
C THR A 69 13.06 -6.05 22.95
N LYS A 70 12.67 -6.83 23.97
CA LYS A 70 12.57 -6.42 25.37
C LYS A 70 11.68 -5.19 25.47
N MET A 71 11.98 -4.22 26.36
CA MET A 71 11.16 -3.01 26.42
C MET A 71 11.38 -2.16 25.16
N ALA A 72 10.27 -1.65 24.64
CA ALA A 72 10.23 -0.70 23.55
C ALA A 72 9.51 0.57 23.99
N PHE A 73 10.00 1.71 23.53
CA PHE A 73 9.48 3.04 23.82
C PHE A 73 9.34 3.81 22.51
N GLY A 74 8.28 4.58 22.39
CA GLY A 74 8.04 5.36 21.19
C GLY A 74 6.85 6.28 21.30
N ALA A 75 6.54 6.93 20.20
CA ALA A 75 5.34 7.72 20.05
C ALA A 75 4.89 7.72 18.58
N GLY A 76 3.58 7.67 18.37
CA GLY A 76 2.94 7.95 17.10
C GLY A 76 2.18 9.28 17.19
N SER A 77 2.10 10.00 16.08
CA SER A 77 1.35 11.24 15.97
C SER A 77 0.63 11.32 14.62
N LEU A 78 -0.59 11.81 14.64
CA LEU A 78 -1.35 12.17 13.45
C LEU A 78 -1.70 13.65 13.52
N PHE A 79 -1.07 14.44 12.66
CA PHE A 79 -1.42 15.84 12.47
C PHE A 79 -2.39 15.95 11.29
N THR A 80 -3.50 16.66 11.48
CA THR A 80 -4.55 16.87 10.49
C THR A 80 -4.74 18.36 10.28
N TYR A 81 -4.75 18.80 9.03
CA TYR A 81 -4.83 20.22 8.70
C TYR A 81 -5.51 20.46 7.35
N ARG A 82 -5.99 21.68 7.15
CA ARG A 82 -6.62 22.14 5.89
C ARG A 82 -5.91 23.41 5.46
N PHE A 83 -5.30 23.42 4.28
CA PHE A 83 -4.69 24.63 3.72
C PHE A 83 -5.78 25.64 3.33
N GLY A 84 -6.05 26.60 4.23
CA GLY A 84 -6.70 27.88 3.92
C GLY A 84 -8.23 27.87 3.80
N LEU A 85 -8.82 29.01 4.18
CA LEU A 85 -10.25 29.35 4.29
C LEU A 85 -11.09 29.21 2.99
N PHE A 86 -10.52 28.72 1.88
CA PHE A 86 -11.14 28.72 0.54
C PHE A 86 -11.67 27.35 0.08
N PHE A 87 -11.31 26.25 0.76
CA PHE A 87 -11.71 24.89 0.36
C PHE A 87 -12.50 24.19 1.46
N LYS A 88 -13.64 24.76 1.88
CA LYS A 88 -14.50 24.20 2.94
C LYS A 88 -14.88 22.73 2.72
N ASN A 89 -14.97 22.28 1.47
CA ASN A 89 -15.39 20.92 1.09
C ASN A 89 -14.23 19.95 0.76
N SER A 90 -12.96 20.33 0.96
CA SER A 90 -11.83 19.42 0.69
C SER A 90 -11.72 18.31 1.75
N ARG A 91 -11.00 17.21 1.46
CA ARG A 91 -10.56 16.25 2.48
C ARG A 91 -9.39 16.88 3.24
N PRO A 92 -9.30 16.72 4.58
CA PRO A 92 -8.18 17.25 5.33
C PRO A 92 -6.89 16.53 4.93
N SER A 93 -5.79 17.29 4.86
CA SER A 93 -4.45 16.72 4.69
C SER A 93 -3.96 16.17 6.02
N THR A 94 -3.11 15.14 5.96
CA THR A 94 -2.58 14.48 7.14
C THR A 94 -1.05 14.38 7.08
N LEU A 95 -0.44 14.35 8.25
CA LEU A 95 0.96 14.00 8.43
C LEU A 95 1.02 12.99 9.57
N TYR A 96 1.24 11.73 9.22
CA TYR A 96 1.56 10.70 10.20
C TYR A 96 3.06 10.70 10.48
N PHE A 97 3.41 10.57 11.74
CA PHE A 97 4.76 10.43 12.25
C PHE A 97 4.76 9.32 13.30
N GLY A 98 5.75 8.44 13.27
CA GLY A 98 5.94 7.43 14.30
C GLY A 98 7.41 7.14 14.51
N ALA A 99 7.82 7.00 15.77
CA ALA A 99 9.17 6.58 16.13
C ALA A 99 9.11 5.58 17.28
N ILE A 100 9.89 4.51 17.17
CA ILE A 100 10.04 3.47 18.19
C ILE A 100 11.53 3.16 18.34
N TYR A 101 11.97 2.99 19.58
CA TYR A 101 13.30 2.52 19.94
C TYR A 101 13.19 1.46 21.04
N THR A 102 14.04 0.44 21.00
CA THR A 102 13.98 -0.69 21.92
C THR A 102 15.25 -0.83 22.74
N GLN A 103 15.19 -1.56 23.85
CA GLN A 103 16.37 -1.90 24.65
C GLN A 103 17.39 -2.74 23.87
N MET A 104 16.92 -3.56 22.94
CA MET A 104 17.77 -4.35 22.05
C MET A 104 18.28 -3.54 20.83
N LYS A 105 18.23 -2.20 20.90
CA LYS A 105 18.76 -1.25 19.89
C LYS A 105 18.11 -1.36 18.51
N GLN A 106 16.88 -1.87 18.45
CA GLN A 106 16.05 -1.78 17.25
C GLN A 106 15.41 -0.41 17.17
N TYR A 107 15.17 0.07 15.95
CA TYR A 107 14.55 1.36 15.72
C TYR A 107 13.63 1.32 14.51
N SER A 108 12.57 2.11 14.55
CA SER A 108 11.71 2.37 13.40
C SER A 108 11.28 3.83 13.46
N PHE A 109 11.44 4.53 12.35
CA PHE A 109 11.00 5.90 12.16
C PHE A 109 10.18 5.92 10.87
N GLN A 110 8.99 6.49 10.92
CA GLN A 110 8.12 6.61 9.77
C GLN A 110 7.48 8.00 9.69
N LEU A 111 7.49 8.57 8.48
CA LEU A 111 6.84 9.82 8.15
C LEU A 111 5.98 9.61 6.90
N LYS A 112 4.69 9.92 6.99
CA LYS A 112 3.72 9.71 5.90
C LYS A 112 2.85 10.96 5.69
N PRO A 113 3.29 11.92 4.86
CA PRO A 113 2.45 13.03 4.44
C PRO A 113 1.41 12.59 3.40
N GLU A 114 0.17 13.04 3.57
CA GLU A 114 -0.92 12.95 2.59
C GLU A 114 -1.54 14.33 2.39
N ILE A 115 -1.34 14.91 1.22
CA ILE A 115 -1.67 16.31 0.95
C ILE A 115 -2.72 16.41 -0.14
N TYR A 116 -3.89 16.94 0.21
CA TYR A 116 -4.98 17.25 -0.71
C TYR A 116 -4.92 18.72 -1.12
N LEU A 117 -4.90 18.98 -2.42
CA LEU A 117 -4.82 20.31 -3.02
C LEU A 117 -5.98 20.52 -4.01
N LYS A 118 -6.23 21.78 -4.35
CA LYS A 118 -7.19 22.19 -5.40
C LYS A 118 -8.56 21.50 -5.27
N ASN A 119 -9.18 21.58 -4.09
CA ASN A 119 -10.48 20.96 -3.80
C ASN A 119 -10.56 19.45 -4.16
N ASN A 120 -9.58 18.67 -3.69
CA ASN A 120 -9.46 17.23 -3.93
C ASN A 120 -9.27 16.82 -5.39
N THR A 121 -8.79 17.71 -6.25
CA THR A 121 -8.41 17.33 -7.63
C THR A 121 -6.98 16.84 -7.71
N LEU A 122 -6.13 17.29 -6.78
CA LEU A 122 -4.73 16.92 -6.71
C LEU A 122 -4.42 16.28 -5.36
N PHE A 123 -3.72 15.15 -5.39
CA PHE A 123 -3.34 14.39 -4.21
C PHE A 123 -1.86 14.02 -4.27
N LEU A 124 -1.10 14.42 -3.25
CA LEU A 124 0.31 14.11 -3.09
C LEU A 124 0.48 13.20 -1.88
N THR A 125 1.33 12.20 -2.03
CA THR A 125 1.61 11.21 -0.97
C THR A 125 3.11 11.05 -0.81
N GLY A 126 3.56 10.90 0.42
CA GLY A 126 4.90 10.47 0.74
C GLY A 126 4.87 9.37 1.79
N ASN A 127 5.88 8.50 1.76
CA ASN A 127 6.13 7.52 2.81
C ASN A 127 7.63 7.35 2.94
N PHE A 128 8.17 7.76 4.09
CA PHE A 128 9.57 7.66 4.43
C PHE A 128 9.67 6.74 5.64
N LEU A 129 10.51 5.73 5.55
CA LEU A 129 10.69 4.73 6.58
C LEU A 129 12.18 4.47 6.76
N MET A 130 12.64 4.51 8.00
CA MET A 130 13.97 4.06 8.39
C MET A 130 13.78 3.07 9.52
N GLU A 131 14.17 1.82 9.29
CA GLU A 131 13.95 0.77 10.27
C GLU A 131 15.10 -0.24 10.33
N ARG A 132 15.25 -0.84 11.51
CA ARG A 132 16.09 -2.01 11.75
C ARG A 132 15.41 -2.88 12.79
N PHE A 133 14.81 -3.98 12.35
CA PHE A 133 14.09 -4.91 13.21
C PHE A 133 14.37 -6.35 12.77
N PRO A 134 14.72 -7.27 13.70
CA PRO A 134 14.90 -8.68 13.37
C PRO A 134 13.59 -9.30 12.91
N THR A 135 13.70 -10.21 11.96
CA THR A 135 12.56 -10.97 11.44
C THR A 135 13.02 -12.36 11.03
N ASN A 136 12.06 -13.17 10.59
CA ASN A 136 12.26 -14.56 10.23
C ASN A 136 11.95 -14.77 8.76
N PHE A 137 12.65 -15.73 8.15
CA PHE A 137 12.45 -16.19 6.78
C PHE A 137 12.38 -17.72 6.77
N TRP A 138 11.42 -18.27 6.02
CA TRP A 138 11.18 -19.73 5.96
C TRP A 138 11.63 -20.35 4.63
N GLY A 139 12.19 -19.54 3.72
CA GLY A 139 12.46 -19.94 2.34
C GLY A 139 11.43 -19.39 1.36
N LEU A 140 11.49 -19.88 0.12
CA LEU A 140 10.61 -19.47 -0.99
C LEU A 140 9.68 -20.61 -1.38
N GLY A 141 8.41 -20.27 -1.61
CA GLY A 141 7.40 -21.20 -2.12
C GLY A 141 6.45 -21.76 -1.05
N PRO A 142 5.40 -22.47 -1.48
CA PRO A 142 4.35 -22.97 -0.60
C PRO A 142 4.81 -24.15 0.28
N GLU A 143 5.86 -24.87 -0.13
CA GLU A 143 6.36 -26.07 0.56
C GLU A 143 7.34 -25.76 1.71
N THR A 144 7.36 -24.51 2.19
CA THR A 144 8.25 -24.08 3.27
C THR A 144 7.72 -24.57 4.62
N THR A 145 8.63 -24.97 5.51
CA THR A 145 8.31 -25.54 6.83
C THR A 145 9.02 -24.78 7.95
N ASP A 146 8.52 -24.88 9.18
CA ASP A 146 9.15 -24.25 10.35
C ASP A 146 10.59 -24.71 10.61
N SER A 147 10.95 -25.92 10.15
CA SER A 147 12.34 -26.41 10.22
C SER A 147 13.32 -25.59 9.37
N GLN A 148 12.83 -24.90 8.34
CA GLN A 148 13.61 -24.07 7.43
C GLN A 148 13.70 -22.61 7.88
N LYS A 149 13.07 -22.27 9.00
CA LYS A 149 13.17 -20.94 9.61
C LYS A 149 14.64 -20.54 9.80
N GLU A 150 14.94 -19.32 9.40
CA GLU A 150 16.19 -18.61 9.69
C GLU A 150 15.88 -17.16 10.07
N SER A 151 16.60 -16.66 11.07
CA SER A 151 16.49 -15.31 11.61
C SER A 151 17.49 -14.39 10.92
N PHE A 152 17.10 -13.14 10.69
CA PHE A 152 17.97 -12.10 10.15
C PHE A 152 17.46 -10.71 10.54
N THR A 153 18.33 -9.71 10.43
CA THR A 153 18.01 -8.31 10.76
C THR A 153 18.13 -7.42 9.52
N PRO A 154 17.03 -7.11 8.81
CA PRO A 154 17.02 -6.09 7.79
C PRO A 154 17.24 -4.70 8.41
N GLN A 155 18.04 -3.89 7.74
CA GLN A 155 18.14 -2.44 7.96
C GLN A 155 17.75 -1.73 6.68
N THR A 156 16.62 -1.04 6.71
CA THR A 156 15.93 -0.51 5.53
C THR A 156 15.76 1.00 5.63
N TYR A 157 16.08 1.68 4.53
CA TYR A 157 15.79 3.08 4.29
C TYR A 157 14.91 3.15 3.05
N PHE A 158 13.65 3.52 3.24
CA PHE A 158 12.61 3.51 2.23
C PHE A 158 12.06 4.91 2.03
N MET A 159 11.86 5.27 0.77
CA MET A 159 11.20 6.48 0.33
C MET A 159 10.26 6.12 -0.81
N GLU A 160 9.03 6.57 -0.69
CA GLU A 160 8.07 6.53 -1.77
C GLU A 160 7.36 7.87 -1.85
N VAL A 161 7.27 8.42 -3.05
CA VAL A 161 6.51 9.63 -3.34
C VAL A 161 5.50 9.36 -4.43
N GLY A 162 4.36 10.01 -4.34
CA GLY A 162 3.26 9.83 -5.28
C GLY A 162 2.56 11.14 -5.60
N TYR A 163 2.14 11.25 -6.84
CA TYR A 163 1.34 12.34 -7.38
C TYR A 163 0.12 11.71 -8.05
N GLN A 164 -1.07 12.17 -7.71
CA GLN A 164 -2.33 11.70 -8.29
C GLN A 164 -3.21 12.88 -8.67
N HIS A 165 -3.82 12.80 -9.85
CA HIS A 165 -4.76 13.78 -10.35
C HIS A 165 -6.11 13.14 -10.63
N LYS A 166 -7.19 13.82 -10.26
CA LYS A 166 -8.56 13.41 -10.55
C LYS A 166 -8.83 13.53 -12.05
N ILE A 167 -9.15 12.43 -12.72
CA ILE A 167 -9.25 12.40 -14.19
C ILE A 167 -10.60 12.94 -14.65
N ILE A 168 -11.68 12.59 -13.95
CA ILE A 168 -13.05 12.93 -14.34
C ILE A 168 -13.68 13.79 -13.24
N PRO A 169 -14.00 15.07 -13.51
CA PRO A 169 -14.74 15.91 -12.59
C PRO A 169 -16.07 15.26 -12.19
N GLY A 170 -16.39 15.28 -10.89
CA GLY A 170 -17.60 14.63 -10.36
C GLY A 170 -17.50 13.12 -10.13
N ARG A 171 -16.42 12.45 -10.58
CA ARG A 171 -16.15 11.05 -10.24
C ARG A 171 -14.99 10.89 -9.27
N HIS A 172 -14.92 9.71 -8.70
CA HIS A 172 -13.94 9.33 -7.68
C HIS A 172 -12.65 8.70 -8.26
N LEU A 173 -12.34 8.92 -9.54
CA LEU A 173 -11.21 8.30 -10.24
C LEU A 173 -9.99 9.22 -10.31
N TYR A 174 -8.85 8.70 -9.85
CA TYR A 174 -7.55 9.34 -9.86
C TYR A 174 -6.53 8.48 -10.62
N PHE A 175 -5.65 9.14 -11.35
CA PHE A 175 -4.47 8.53 -11.98
C PHE A 175 -3.23 9.30 -11.56
N GLY A 176 -2.13 8.57 -11.40
CA GLY A 176 -0.93 9.14 -10.86
C GLY A 176 0.34 8.39 -11.20
N LEU A 177 1.44 9.03 -10.84
CA LEU A 177 2.79 8.49 -10.87
C LEU A 177 3.28 8.30 -9.45
N LYS A 178 4.12 7.29 -9.26
CA LYS A 178 4.86 7.07 -8.03
C LYS A 178 6.34 6.90 -8.35
N TYR A 179 7.17 7.09 -7.35
CA TYR A 179 8.57 6.71 -7.40
C TYR A 179 8.94 6.00 -6.12
N HIS A 180 9.58 4.85 -6.24
CA HIS A 180 10.02 4.00 -5.15
C HIS A 180 11.54 4.00 -5.09
N LEU A 181 12.10 4.25 -3.92
CA LEU A 181 13.52 4.17 -3.64
C LEU A 181 13.71 3.49 -2.28
N GLU A 182 14.45 2.39 -2.25
CA GLU A 182 14.69 1.65 -1.02
C GLU A 182 16.09 1.06 -0.98
N ARG A 183 16.85 1.34 0.08
CA ARG A 183 18.10 0.64 0.38
C ARG A 183 17.88 -0.28 1.55
N THR A 184 18.07 -1.58 1.33
CA THR A 184 18.00 -2.60 2.38
C THR A 184 19.36 -3.27 2.53
N LEU A 185 19.79 -3.50 3.78
CA LEU A 185 20.96 -4.29 4.13
C LEU A 185 20.50 -5.46 5.00
N ILE A 186 20.93 -6.68 4.67
CA ILE A 186 20.59 -7.88 5.46
C ILE A 186 21.74 -8.17 6.42
N LYS A 187 21.49 -8.03 7.72
CA LYS A 187 22.48 -8.22 8.80
C LYS A 187 22.11 -9.42 9.67
N GLU A 188 23.04 -9.85 10.53
CA GLU A 188 22.79 -10.85 11.59
C GLU A 188 22.16 -12.15 11.04
N LYS A 189 22.71 -12.66 9.94
CA LYS A 189 22.26 -13.87 9.27
C LYS A 189 22.70 -15.11 10.06
N GLU A 190 21.88 -16.15 10.08
CA GLU A 190 22.27 -17.45 10.64
C GLU A 190 23.30 -18.17 9.75
N LEU A 191 24.42 -18.60 10.35
CA LEU A 191 25.54 -19.23 9.65
C LEU A 191 25.09 -20.53 8.94
N GLY A 192 25.46 -20.68 7.67
CA GLY A 192 25.19 -21.89 6.88
C GLY A 192 23.76 -22.03 6.34
N LYS A 193 22.86 -21.08 6.63
CA LYS A 193 21.49 -21.02 6.09
C LYS A 193 21.44 -20.31 4.72
N LEU A 194 20.24 -20.16 4.13
CA LEU A 194 20.11 -19.68 2.74
C LEU A 194 20.62 -18.25 2.57
N LEU A 195 20.35 -17.37 3.54
CA LEU A 195 20.76 -15.96 3.47
C LEU A 195 22.27 -15.82 3.63
N ASP A 196 22.90 -16.56 4.55
CA ASP A 196 24.34 -16.54 4.76
C ASP A 196 25.10 -17.06 3.54
N ARG A 197 24.62 -18.17 2.96
CA ARG A 197 25.22 -18.81 1.77
C ARG A 197 24.92 -18.11 0.44
N ASN A 198 24.20 -16.97 0.46
CA ASN A 198 23.80 -16.22 -0.74
C ASN A 198 23.02 -17.06 -1.77
N LEU A 199 22.14 -17.95 -1.30
CA LEU A 199 21.39 -18.86 -2.16
C LEU A 199 20.06 -18.30 -2.67
N VAL A 200 19.66 -17.11 -2.21
CA VAL A 200 18.44 -16.42 -2.64
C VAL A 200 18.75 -14.99 -3.10
N ILE A 201 17.98 -14.52 -4.07
CA ILE A 201 18.15 -13.15 -4.60
C ILE A 201 17.88 -12.16 -3.46
N GLY A 202 18.80 -11.21 -3.27
CA GLY A 202 18.72 -10.21 -2.20
C GLY A 202 19.25 -10.68 -0.84
N SER A 203 19.96 -11.81 -0.74
CA SER A 203 20.60 -12.29 0.52
C SER A 203 21.49 -11.27 1.23
N ASN A 204 22.04 -10.28 0.51
CA ASN A 204 22.84 -9.19 1.09
C ASN A 204 22.10 -7.85 1.15
N GLY A 205 20.83 -7.84 0.73
CA GLY A 205 20.07 -6.63 0.47
C GLY A 205 20.44 -6.02 -0.88
N GLY A 206 20.16 -4.74 -1.04
CA GLY A 206 20.44 -3.97 -2.23
C GLY A 206 19.59 -2.71 -2.32
N LEU A 207 19.82 -1.94 -3.37
CA LEU A 207 19.06 -0.76 -3.75
C LEU A 207 17.93 -1.14 -4.70
N LEU A 208 16.72 -0.71 -4.39
CA LEU A 208 15.55 -0.73 -5.25
C LEU A 208 15.27 0.70 -5.67
N SER A 209 15.05 0.90 -6.96
CA SER A 209 14.78 2.21 -7.52
C SER A 209 13.94 2.06 -8.77
N GLY A 210 12.78 2.72 -8.81
CA GLY A 210 11.87 2.54 -9.93
C GLY A 210 10.69 3.50 -9.95
N PRO A 211 10.32 4.02 -11.14
CA PRO A 211 9.05 4.69 -11.31
C PRO A 211 7.89 3.68 -11.22
N GLY A 212 6.71 4.21 -10.93
CA GLY A 212 5.48 3.44 -10.87
C GLY A 212 4.28 4.26 -11.31
N ILE A 213 3.17 3.56 -11.54
CA ILE A 213 1.87 4.14 -11.83
C ILE A 213 0.90 3.77 -10.71
N ILE A 214 -0.10 4.63 -10.50
CA ILE A 214 -1.19 4.38 -9.57
C ILE A 214 -2.52 4.82 -10.17
N ILE A 215 -3.55 3.99 -9.97
CA ILE A 215 -4.94 4.29 -10.29
C ILE A 215 -5.74 4.04 -9.03
N ASN A 216 -6.55 5.01 -8.64
CA ASN A 216 -7.36 4.93 -7.42
C ASN A 216 -8.79 5.35 -7.73
N TYR A 217 -9.76 4.49 -7.42
CA TYR A 217 -11.18 4.78 -7.45
C TYR A 217 -11.75 4.54 -6.05
N ASP A 218 -12.38 5.55 -5.46
CA ASP A 218 -12.89 5.48 -4.09
C ASP A 218 -14.24 6.20 -3.95
N SER A 219 -15.32 5.45 -4.19
CA SER A 219 -16.71 5.92 -4.05
C SER A 219 -17.33 5.60 -2.69
N ARG A 220 -16.52 5.15 -1.72
CA ARG A 220 -17.01 4.90 -0.35
C ARG A 220 -17.58 6.18 0.26
N ASP A 221 -18.72 6.03 0.91
CA ASP A 221 -19.39 7.08 1.66
C ASP A 221 -18.54 7.59 2.84
N ASN A 222 -17.83 6.69 3.52
CA ASN A 222 -16.92 7.00 4.61
C ASN A 222 -15.64 6.14 4.54
N ILE A 223 -14.47 6.76 4.76
CA ILE A 223 -13.18 6.06 4.67
C ILE A 223 -12.95 5.14 5.89
N PHE A 224 -13.46 5.53 7.06
CA PHE A 224 -13.26 4.83 8.33
C PHE A 224 -14.36 3.82 8.63
N PHE A 225 -15.62 4.17 8.32
CA PHE A 225 -16.80 3.35 8.58
C PHE A 225 -17.70 3.25 7.34
N PRO A 226 -17.21 2.65 6.24
CA PRO A 226 -17.96 2.58 4.98
C PRO A 226 -19.22 1.73 5.12
N ALA A 227 -20.37 2.26 4.70
CA ALA A 227 -21.62 1.51 4.61
C ALA A 227 -21.99 1.14 3.17
N ASP A 228 -21.55 1.95 2.19
CA ASP A 228 -21.81 1.73 0.78
C ASP A 228 -20.63 2.21 -0.09
N GLY A 229 -20.48 1.58 -1.26
CA GLY A 229 -19.55 2.01 -2.30
C GLY A 229 -18.38 1.06 -2.55
N LEU A 230 -17.53 1.47 -3.48
CA LEU A 230 -16.44 0.66 -4.03
C LEU A 230 -15.09 1.37 -3.83
N TYR A 231 -14.09 0.58 -3.49
CA TYR A 231 -12.70 0.98 -3.46
C TYR A 231 -11.89 0.07 -4.38
N LEU A 232 -11.14 0.68 -5.29
CA LEU A 232 -10.19 0.02 -6.19
C LEU A 232 -8.89 0.81 -6.19
N GLN A 233 -7.81 0.17 -5.79
CA GLN A 233 -6.46 0.70 -5.96
C GLN A 233 -5.63 -0.27 -6.80
N LEU A 234 -5.04 0.24 -7.87
CA LEU A 234 -4.08 -0.45 -8.70
C LEU A 234 -2.77 0.31 -8.64
N PHE A 235 -1.66 -0.37 -8.40
CA PHE A 235 -0.35 0.25 -8.60
C PHE A 235 0.67 -0.78 -9.06
N GLY A 236 1.72 -0.29 -9.72
CA GLY A 236 2.84 -1.12 -10.10
C GLY A 236 4.11 -0.31 -10.22
N PHE A 237 5.24 -0.98 -9.99
CA PHE A 237 6.58 -0.41 -10.06
C PHE A 237 7.44 -1.19 -11.02
N TRP A 238 8.29 -0.46 -11.74
CA TRP A 238 9.35 -1.01 -12.57
C TRP A 238 10.70 -0.68 -11.93
N ASN A 239 11.24 -1.64 -11.19
CA ASN A 239 12.56 -1.54 -10.59
C ASN A 239 13.58 -2.02 -11.62
N ASP A 240 14.52 -1.15 -12.00
CA ASP A 240 15.45 -1.44 -13.08
C ASP A 240 16.81 -0.75 -12.87
N ARG A 241 17.87 -1.38 -13.38
CA ARG A 241 19.23 -0.82 -13.38
C ARG A 241 19.30 0.53 -14.08
N THR A 242 18.46 0.81 -15.07
CA THR A 242 18.37 2.14 -15.71
C THR A 242 18.02 3.25 -14.70
N PHE A 243 17.34 2.91 -13.60
CA PHE A 243 17.00 3.85 -12.52
C PHE A 243 17.92 3.72 -11.29
N GLY A 244 19.01 2.94 -11.39
CA GLY A 244 19.96 2.70 -10.31
C GLY A 244 19.58 1.57 -9.35
N SER A 245 18.58 0.75 -9.68
CA SER A 245 18.26 -0.45 -8.90
C SER A 245 19.32 -1.54 -9.09
N ASP A 246 19.62 -2.30 -8.04
CA ASP A 246 20.44 -3.52 -8.12
C ASP A 246 19.67 -4.69 -8.76
N PHE A 247 18.34 -4.58 -8.82
CA PHE A 247 17.41 -5.61 -9.26
C PHE A 247 16.57 -5.16 -10.45
N ASN A 248 16.23 -6.09 -11.35
CA ASN A 248 15.36 -5.86 -12.51
C ASN A 248 14.06 -6.66 -12.35
N TYR A 249 13.01 -6.01 -11.87
CA TYR A 249 11.70 -6.66 -11.75
C TYR A 249 10.53 -5.68 -11.83
N LEU A 250 9.38 -6.22 -12.23
CA LEU A 250 8.10 -5.54 -12.20
C LEU A 250 7.30 -6.05 -11.01
N SER A 251 6.59 -5.15 -10.34
CA SER A 251 5.60 -5.50 -9.31
C SER A 251 4.26 -4.86 -9.65
N PHE A 252 3.18 -5.56 -9.34
CA PHE A 252 1.82 -5.09 -9.54
C PHE A 252 0.94 -5.55 -8.39
N LYS A 253 0.15 -4.62 -7.85
CA LYS A 253 -0.81 -4.86 -6.79
C LYS A 253 -2.17 -4.27 -7.14
N ALA A 254 -3.22 -5.03 -6.86
CA ALA A 254 -4.60 -4.60 -6.93
C ALA A 254 -5.29 -4.89 -5.59
N ASP A 255 -6.01 -3.90 -5.06
CA ASP A 255 -6.86 -4.03 -3.88
C ASP A 255 -8.27 -3.55 -4.25
N LEU A 256 -9.22 -4.47 -4.19
CA LEU A 256 -10.62 -4.26 -4.54
C LEU A 256 -11.47 -4.56 -3.32
N ARG A 257 -12.31 -3.59 -2.93
CA ARG A 257 -13.21 -3.72 -1.79
C ARG A 257 -14.58 -3.17 -2.16
N GLN A 258 -15.63 -3.84 -1.73
CA GLN A 258 -17.01 -3.40 -1.92
C GLN A 258 -17.74 -3.47 -0.58
N TYR A 259 -18.55 -2.46 -0.34
CA TYR A 259 -19.45 -2.34 0.80
C TYR A 259 -20.87 -2.21 0.26
N ILE A 260 -21.79 -2.97 0.85
CA ILE A 260 -23.20 -3.01 0.45
C ILE A 260 -24.04 -2.94 1.72
N SER A 261 -24.85 -1.89 1.86
CA SER A 261 -25.85 -1.81 2.91
C SER A 261 -26.95 -2.85 2.64
N VAL A 262 -27.15 -3.78 3.58
CA VAL A 262 -28.16 -4.86 3.48
C VAL A 262 -29.28 -4.72 4.50
N GLY A 263 -29.21 -3.68 5.35
CA GLY A 263 -30.17 -3.37 6.41
C GLY A 263 -29.83 -2.05 7.07
N GLN A 264 -30.60 -1.66 8.09
CA GLN A 264 -30.47 -0.34 8.72
C GLN A 264 -29.07 -0.07 9.32
N ASP A 265 -28.47 -1.09 9.93
CA ASP A 265 -27.13 -1.03 10.52
C ASP A 265 -26.28 -2.26 10.13
N GLN A 266 -26.55 -2.84 8.96
CA GLN A 266 -25.91 -4.06 8.48
C GLN A 266 -25.22 -3.81 7.14
N VAL A 267 -23.93 -4.13 7.08
CA VAL A 267 -23.10 -3.95 5.89
C VAL A 267 -22.44 -5.27 5.53
N LEU A 268 -22.66 -5.73 4.31
CA LEU A 268 -21.89 -6.81 3.72
C LEU A 268 -20.64 -6.20 3.06
N ALA A 269 -19.46 -6.69 3.45
CA ALA A 269 -18.20 -6.25 2.88
C ALA A 269 -17.39 -7.44 2.34
N TRP A 270 -16.71 -7.25 1.22
CA TRP A 270 -15.73 -8.20 0.71
C TRP A 270 -14.48 -7.49 0.19
N GLN A 271 -13.36 -8.20 0.22
CA GLN A 271 -12.06 -7.73 -0.27
C GLN A 271 -11.40 -8.80 -1.14
N ALA A 272 -10.84 -8.36 -2.26
CA ALA A 272 -9.98 -9.17 -3.11
C ALA A 272 -8.65 -8.43 -3.31
N VAL A 273 -7.54 -9.07 -2.94
CA VAL A 273 -6.19 -8.53 -3.16
C VAL A 273 -5.42 -9.44 -4.10
N PHE A 274 -4.77 -8.84 -5.08
CA PHE A 274 -3.84 -9.50 -5.99
C PHE A 274 -2.49 -8.81 -5.88
N ASP A 275 -1.43 -9.58 -5.65
CA ASP A 275 -0.06 -9.08 -5.50
C ASP A 275 0.87 -10.01 -6.28
N THR A 276 1.58 -9.47 -7.26
CA THR A 276 2.44 -10.25 -8.15
C THR A 276 3.70 -9.49 -8.51
N CYS A 277 4.74 -10.25 -8.82
CA CYS A 277 6.02 -9.73 -9.26
C CYS A 277 6.65 -10.67 -10.29
N VAL A 278 7.47 -10.12 -11.18
CA VAL A 278 8.17 -10.88 -12.23
C VAL A 278 9.55 -10.30 -12.48
N GLY A 279 10.56 -11.16 -12.58
CA GLY A 279 11.96 -10.79 -12.76
C GLY A 279 12.81 -11.18 -11.55
N ASP A 280 13.92 -10.47 -11.36
CA ASP A 280 14.91 -10.73 -10.30
C ASP A 280 14.46 -10.08 -8.99
N VAL A 281 13.40 -10.63 -8.38
CA VAL A 281 12.79 -10.06 -7.18
C VAL A 281 13.59 -10.49 -5.95
N PRO A 282 14.06 -9.56 -5.10
CA PRO A 282 14.70 -9.96 -3.85
C PRO A 282 13.71 -10.62 -2.89
N PHE A 283 14.17 -11.59 -2.10
CA PHE A 283 13.30 -12.42 -1.26
C PHE A 283 12.40 -11.61 -0.31
N TYR A 284 12.89 -10.46 0.19
CA TYR A 284 12.16 -9.58 1.08
C TYR A 284 11.08 -8.72 0.38
N LYS A 285 10.99 -8.77 -0.95
CA LYS A 285 9.93 -8.14 -1.77
C LYS A 285 8.99 -9.12 -2.45
N MET A 286 9.18 -10.42 -2.24
CA MET A 286 8.25 -11.43 -2.73
C MET A 286 6.87 -11.22 -2.08
N PRO A 287 5.77 -11.34 -2.84
CA PRO A 287 4.42 -11.31 -2.31
C PRO A 287 4.24 -12.33 -1.19
N LYS A 288 3.56 -11.91 -0.12
CA LYS A 288 3.25 -12.74 1.05
C LYS A 288 1.75 -12.68 1.33
N VAL A 289 1.21 -13.80 1.79
CA VAL A 289 -0.16 -13.90 2.26
C VAL A 289 -0.13 -13.70 3.78
N GLY A 290 -0.64 -12.57 4.26
CA GLY A 290 -0.65 -12.22 5.69
C GLY A 290 -0.48 -10.73 5.96
N GLY A 291 -0.57 -10.36 7.24
CA GLY A 291 -0.39 -8.99 7.74
C GLY A 291 -1.71 -8.26 8.00
N ASP A 292 -1.63 -7.21 8.83
CA ASP A 292 -2.77 -6.52 9.45
C ASP A 292 -3.86 -6.02 8.49
N SER A 293 -3.49 -5.81 7.21
CA SER A 293 -4.36 -5.29 6.15
C SER A 293 -4.89 -6.35 5.17
N LEU A 294 -4.50 -7.63 5.33
CA LEU A 294 -4.82 -8.73 4.42
C LEU A 294 -5.51 -9.87 5.16
N LEU A 295 -4.82 -10.50 6.10
CA LEU A 295 -5.34 -11.58 6.93
C LEU A 295 -4.89 -11.34 8.36
N ARG A 296 -5.86 -11.19 9.26
CA ARG A 296 -5.68 -11.10 10.71
C ARG A 296 -5.81 -12.48 11.34
#